data_AF-A0A7K2X3V8-F1
#
_entry.id   AF-A0A7K2X3V8-F1
#
_cell.length_a   1.000
_cell.length_b   1.000
_cell.length_c   1.000
_cell.angle_alpha   90.00
_cell.angle_beta   90.00
_cell.angle_gamma   90.00
#
_symmetry.space_group_name_H-M   'P 1'
#
loop_
_entity.id
_entity.type
_entity.pdbx_description
1 polymer ?
#
loop_
_entity_poly.entity_id
_entity_poly.type
_entity_poly.pdbx_seq_one_letter_code
_entity_poly.pdbx_strand_id
1 'polypeptide(L)' 'AAPAVPPPRPPEDPGALLARFTAWERDRLAEGLGYVTTRRITEELALTPPEAAALYRTLRAGTPPRRVPPLWRLAGA' A
#
# COMPACT_ATOMS: atom_id res chain seq x y z
N ALA A 1 25.83 20.11 13.16
CA ALA A 1 25.88 18.70 12.73
C ALA A 1 24.80 18.49 11.67
N ALA A 2 25.13 18.00 10.48
CA ALA A 2 24.13 17.64 9.48
C ALA A 2 23.36 16.40 9.96
N PRO A 3 22.03 16.29 9.74
CA PRO A 3 21.29 15.10 10.11
C PRO A 3 21.84 13.92 9.29
N ALA A 4 22.24 12.86 9.98
CA ALA A 4 22.65 11.61 9.34
C ALA A 4 21.45 11.08 8.55
N VAL A 5 21.61 10.96 7.23
CA VAL A 5 20.63 10.28 6.39
C VAL A 5 20.58 8.82 6.84
N PRO A 6 19.42 8.28 7.26
CA PRO A 6 19.33 6.88 7.64
C PRO A 6 19.74 6.01 6.45
N PRO A 7 20.46 4.89 6.68
CA PRO A 7 20.88 4.02 5.60
C PRO A 7 19.65 3.54 4.81
N PRO A 8 19.79 3.32 3.48
CA PRO A 8 18.69 2.82 2.67
C PRO A 8 18.23 1.48 3.25
N ARG A 9 16.96 1.41 3.65
CA ARG A 9 16.36 0.18 4.16
C ARG A 9 16.42 -0.87 3.04
N PRO A 10 16.86 -2.11 3.32
CA PRO A 10 16.75 -3.18 2.33
C PRO A 10 15.30 -3.35 1.91
N PRO A 11 15.03 -3.72 0.64
CA PRO A 11 13.67 -3.90 0.15
C PRO A 11 12.93 -4.94 1.01
N GLU A 12 11.74 -4.58 1.48
CA GLU A 12 10.89 -5.48 2.27
C GLU A 12 10.46 -6.70 1.43
N ASP A 13 10.30 -7.84 2.08
CA ASP A 13 9.75 -9.05 1.45
C ASP A 13 8.34 -8.77 0.90
N PRO A 14 8.04 -9.14 -0.37
CA PRO A 14 6.73 -8.88 -0.98
C PRO A 14 5.54 -9.48 -0.21
N GLY A 15 5.73 -10.62 0.48
CA GLY A 15 4.70 -11.25 1.30
C GLY A 15 4.42 -10.46 2.58
N ALA A 16 5.47 -9.95 3.23
CA ALA A 16 5.33 -9.08 4.39
C ALA A 16 4.61 -7.76 4.03
N LEU A 17 4.97 -7.17 2.90
CA LEU A 17 4.32 -5.96 2.40
C LEU A 17 2.83 -6.18 2.09
N LEU A 18 2.49 -7.32 1.48
CA LEU A 18 1.10 -7.69 1.23
C LEU A 18 0.31 -7.90 2.53
N ALA A 19 0.91 -8.56 3.53
CA ALA A 19 0.27 -8.77 4.82
C ALA A 19 -0.03 -7.44 5.55
N ARG A 20 0.91 -6.49 5.53
CA ARG A 20 0.72 -5.13 6.06
C ARG A 20 -0.39 -4.38 5.34
N PHE A 21 -0.41 -4.45 4.00
CA PHE A 21 -1.50 -3.88 3.21
C PHE A 21 -2.85 -4.48 3.58
N THR A 22 -2.96 -5.81 3.74
CA THR A 22 -4.23 -6.47 4.08
C THR A 22 -4.72 -6.11 5.49
N ALA A 23 -3.83 -5.95 6.46
CA ALA A 23 -4.22 -5.46 7.79
C ALA A 23 -4.77 -4.03 7.70
N TRP A 24 -4.01 -3.14 7.07
CA TRP A 24 -4.42 -1.76 6.81
C TRP A 24 -5.76 -1.68 6.04
N GLU A 25 -5.96 -2.53 5.04
CA GLU A 25 -7.19 -2.59 4.23
C GLU A 25 -8.42 -2.93 5.09
N ARG A 26 -8.30 -3.91 6.00
CA ARG A 26 -9.38 -4.28 6.92
C ARG A 26 -9.72 -3.14 7.87
N ASP A 27 -8.72 -2.44 8.39
CA ASP A 27 -8.93 -1.31 9.30
C ASP A 27 -9.69 -0.18 8.60
N ARG A 28 -9.28 0.19 7.38
CA ARG A 28 -9.98 1.23 6.59
C ARG A 28 -11.41 0.82 6.22
N LEU A 29 -11.64 -0.47 5.93
CA LEU A 29 -12.99 -0.99 5.71
C LEU A 29 -13.86 -0.93 6.98
N ALA A 30 -13.29 -1.23 8.15
CA ALA A 30 -13.98 -1.09 9.43
C ALA A 30 -14.35 0.38 9.74
N GLU A 31 -13.56 1.33 9.23
CA GLU A 31 -13.86 2.77 9.26
C GLU A 31 -14.89 3.21 8.19
N GLY A 32 -15.38 2.29 7.35
CA GLY A 32 -16.39 2.55 6.32
C GLY A 32 -15.83 3.08 5.00
N LEU A 33 -14.51 2.99 4.77
CA LEU A 33 -13.89 3.44 3.53
C LEU A 33 -13.93 2.34 2.48
N GLY A 34 -14.61 2.57 1.35
CA GLY A 34 -14.59 1.68 0.19
C GLY A 34 -13.51 2.02 -0.84
N TYR A 35 -13.01 3.26 -0.81
CA TYR A 35 -12.01 3.78 -1.74
C TYR A 35 -10.98 4.66 -1.04
N VAL A 36 -9.75 4.65 -1.53
CA VAL A 36 -8.65 5.52 -1.06
C VAL A 36 -7.81 6.04 -2.22
N THR A 37 -6.99 7.07 -1.99
CA THR A 37 -5.99 7.50 -2.98
C THR A 37 -4.72 6.64 -2.87
N THR A 38 -3.99 6.50 -3.98
CA THR A 38 -2.65 5.87 -3.94
C THR A 38 -1.69 6.61 -3.01
N ARG A 39 -1.85 7.93 -2.88
CA ARG A 39 -1.09 8.76 -1.95
C ARG A 39 -1.33 8.34 -0.49
N ARG A 40 -2.59 8.16 -0.10
CA ARG A 40 -2.95 7.73 1.26
C ARG A 40 -2.37 6.37 1.59
N ILE A 41 -2.43 5.41 0.65
CA ILE A 41 -1.81 4.09 0.81
C ILE A 41 -0.31 4.25 1.07
N THR A 42 0.42 5.03 0.26
CA THR A 42 1.86 5.19 0.42
C THR A 42 2.25 5.91 1.71
N GLU A 43 1.49 6.92 2.12
CA GLU A 43 1.78 7.70 3.32
C GLU A 43 1.49 6.88 4.59
N GLU A 44 0.32 6.24 4.68
CA GLU A 44 -0.07 5.49 5.89
C GLU A 44 0.72 4.19 6.06
N LEU A 45 1.14 3.55 4.97
CA LEU A 45 2.03 2.38 5.02
C LEU A 45 3.52 2.75 5.03
N ALA A 46 3.85 4.06 4.98
CA ALA A 46 5.22 4.57 4.88
C ALA A 46 6.04 3.86 3.77
N LEU A 47 5.43 3.68 2.60
CA LEU A 47 6.05 2.97 1.47
C LEU A 47 7.04 3.86 0.74
N THR A 48 8.18 3.27 0.40
CA THR A 48 9.07 3.82 -0.60
C THR A 48 8.48 3.65 -2.02
N PRO A 49 8.93 4.42 -3.02
CA PRO A 49 8.51 4.24 -4.41
C PRO A 49 8.63 2.81 -4.96
N PRO A 50 9.72 2.05 -4.75
CA PRO A 50 9.82 0.67 -5.23
C PRO A 50 8.86 -0.28 -4.51
N GLU A 51 8.64 -0.12 -3.20
CA GLU A 51 7.66 -0.93 -2.46
C GLU A 51 6.24 -0.65 -2.96
N ALA A 52 5.89 0.61 -3.16
CA ALA A 52 4.59 0.99 -3.72
C ALA A 52 4.38 0.36 -5.10
N ALA A 53 5.37 0.42 -5.99
CA ALA A 53 5.30 -0.20 -7.31
C ALA A 53 5.13 -1.73 -7.23
N ALA A 54 5.89 -2.40 -6.35
CA ALA A 54 5.80 -3.84 -6.14
C ALA A 54 4.43 -4.25 -5.58
N LEU A 55 3.90 -3.51 -4.60
CA LEU A 55 2.57 -3.72 -4.03
C LEU A 55 1.51 -3.57 -5.12
N TYR A 56 1.48 -2.44 -5.83
CA TYR A 56 0.46 -2.20 -6.86
C TYR A 56 0.52 -3.21 -8.00
N ARG A 57 1.70 -3.68 -8.39
CA ARG A 57 1.83 -4.76 -9.38
C ARG A 57 1.18 -6.05 -8.86
N THR A 58 1.48 -6.44 -7.63
CA THR A 58 0.93 -7.64 -6.98
C THR A 58 -0.59 -7.57 -6.87
N LEU A 59 -1.12 -6.44 -6.39
CA LEU A 59 -2.56 -6.25 -6.22
C LEU A 59 -3.33 -6.18 -7.55
N ARG A 60 -2.74 -5.63 -8.62
CA ARG A 60 -3.35 -5.60 -9.96
C ARG A 60 -3.38 -6.96 -10.64
N ALA A 61 -2.44 -7.84 -10.32
CA ALA A 61 -2.44 -9.21 -10.80
C ALA A 61 -3.50 -10.07 -10.09
N GLY A 62 -3.99 -9.64 -8.92
CA GLY A 62 -5.09 -10.28 -8.20
C GLY A 62 -6.46 -10.04 -8.85
N THR A 63 -7.38 -10.99 -8.66
CA THR A 63 -8.76 -10.91 -9.16
C THR A 63 -9.73 -10.66 -7.99
N PRO A 64 -10.72 -9.74 -8.12
CA PRO A 64 -10.91 -8.81 -9.24
C PRO A 64 -9.90 -7.66 -9.24
N PRO A 65 -9.65 -7.00 -10.39
CA PRO A 65 -8.81 -5.82 -10.44
C PRO A 65 -9.38 -4.70 -9.56
N ARG A 66 -8.53 -4.10 -8.72
CA ARG A 66 -8.94 -3.21 -7.62
C ARG A 66 -8.75 -1.71 -7.90
N ARG A 67 -8.09 -1.34 -9.00
CA ARG A 67 -7.75 0.08 -9.26
C ARG A 67 -8.81 0.75 -10.13
N VAL A 68 -9.30 1.91 -9.71
CA VAL A 68 -10.18 2.79 -10.50
C VAL A 68 -9.54 4.19 -10.52
N PRO A 69 -9.05 4.71 -11.65
CA PRO A 69 -8.37 6.02 -11.65
C PRO A 69 -9.24 7.15 -11.03
N PRO A 70 -8.74 7.99 -10.10
CA PRO A 70 -7.41 8.06 -9.45
C PRO A 70 -7.32 7.31 -8.09
N LEU A 71 -8.34 6.52 -7.76
CA LEU A 71 -8.54 5.85 -6.48
C LEU A 71 -8.18 4.34 -6.53
N TRP A 72 -8.19 3.75 -5.36
CA TRP A 72 -8.02 2.32 -5.13
C TRP A 72 -9.25 1.80 -4.41
N ARG A 73 -9.86 0.75 -4.93
CA ARG A 73 -10.99 0.05 -4.31
C ARG A 73 -10.45 -0.94 -3.27
N LEU A 74 -11.00 -0.89 -2.06
CA LEU A 74 -10.69 -1.84 -1.00
C LEU A 74 -11.51 -3.12 -1.18
N ALA A 75 -10.94 -4.26 -0.81
CA ALA A 75 -11.61 -5.56 -0.92
C ALA A 75 -12.72 -5.69 0.15
N GLY A 76 -13.93 -5.20 -0.17
CA GLY A 76 -15.08 -5.23 0.74
C GLY A 76 -16.30 -4.43 0.27
N ALA A 77 -16.22 -3.79 -0.91
CA ALA A 77 -17.33 -3.15 -1.61
C ALA A 77 -17.74 -3.95 -2.86
#